data_AF-D0P376-F1
#
_entry.id   AF-D0P376-F1
#
_cell.length_a   1.000
_cell.length_b   1.000
_cell.length_c   1.000
_cell.angle_alpha   90.00
_cell.angle_beta   90.00
_cell.angle_gamma   90.00
#
_symmetry.space_group_name_H-M   'P 1'
#
loop_
_entity.id
_entity.type
_entity.pdbx_description
1 polymer ?
#
loop_
_entity_poly.entity_id
_entity_poly.type
_entity_poly.pdbx_seq_one_letter_code
_entity_poly.pdbx_strand_id
1 'polypeptide(L)'
;MGQVADAAGIQFRMLNSAKGPAVRGPRAQMDRDLYQQGIQKALQELPNLWLVEDGVDDLMLEKINQSNDDVEERVKGVVTSSGREIQASQVVITTGTFLRGMIYQGPDIRIPAGRHMRDTAGLEPPAVGLAQTLERCKFPLVTTRRSHFPS
;
A
#
# COMPACT_ATOMS: atom_id res chain seq x y z
N MET A 1 -11.58 9.13 -5.68
CA MET A 1 -10.50 9.18 -6.69
C MET A 1 -10.81 10.16 -7.83
N GLY A 2 -11.85 9.96 -8.64
CA GLY A 2 -12.17 10.87 -9.77
C GLY A 2 -12.27 12.35 -9.40
N GLN A 3 -13.04 12.68 -8.34
CA GLN A 3 -13.17 14.06 -7.86
C GLN A 3 -11.84 14.73 -7.48
N VAL A 4 -10.95 14.00 -6.80
CA VAL A 4 -9.63 14.52 -6.40
C VAL A 4 -8.69 14.62 -7.60
N ALA A 5 -8.78 13.67 -8.53
CA ALA A 5 -8.06 13.72 -9.80
C ALA A 5 -8.46 14.93 -10.64
N ASP A 6 -9.75 15.26 -10.69
CA ASP A 6 -10.26 16.43 -11.41
C ASP A 6 -9.81 17.73 -10.74
N ALA A 7 -9.83 17.80 -9.40
CA ALA A 7 -9.39 18.98 -8.65
C ALA A 7 -7.87 19.23 -8.72
N ALA A 8 -7.06 18.17 -8.82
CA ALA A 8 -5.61 18.25 -8.89
C ALA A 8 -5.06 18.17 -10.33
N GLY A 9 -5.92 18.09 -11.34
CA GLY A 9 -5.50 17.89 -12.72
C GLY A 9 -4.87 19.15 -13.34
N ILE A 10 -3.68 19.00 -13.91
CA ILE A 10 -2.97 20.06 -14.66
C ILE A 10 -3.32 19.97 -16.15
N GLN A 11 -3.34 18.75 -16.70
CA GLN A 11 -3.60 18.52 -18.12
C GLN A 11 -4.43 17.25 -18.31
N PHE A 12 -5.48 17.34 -19.12
CA PHE A 12 -6.34 16.20 -19.47
C PHE A 12 -6.23 15.86 -20.95
N ARG A 13 -6.19 14.56 -21.27
CA ARG A 13 -6.16 14.07 -22.65
C ARG A 13 -6.94 12.77 -22.77
N MET A 14 -7.67 12.63 -23.89
CA MET A 14 -8.28 11.36 -24.27
C MET A 14 -7.29 10.53 -25.09
N LEU A 15 -6.91 9.35 -24.60
CA LEU A 15 -6.15 8.38 -25.38
C LEU A 15 -7.06 7.75 -26.45
N ASN A 16 -6.49 7.38 -27.60
CA ASN A 16 -7.20 6.77 -28.72
C ASN A 16 -8.42 7.59 -29.20
N SER A 17 -8.37 8.92 -29.12
CA SER A 17 -9.51 9.80 -29.47
C SER A 17 -10.02 9.60 -30.91
N ALA A 18 -9.14 9.25 -31.85
CA ALA A 18 -9.49 8.96 -33.25
C ALA A 18 -10.19 7.60 -33.46
N LYS A 19 -10.19 6.71 -32.46
CA LYS A 19 -10.84 5.39 -32.54
C LYS A 19 -12.25 5.44 -31.92
N GLY A 20 -13.00 4.34 -32.08
CA GLY A 20 -14.36 4.21 -31.56
C GLY A 20 -14.44 4.37 -30.03
N PRO A 21 -15.61 4.74 -29.46
CA PRO A 21 -15.75 5.06 -28.05
C PRO A 21 -15.29 3.97 -27.07
N ALA A 22 -15.47 2.69 -27.42
CA ALA A 22 -15.16 1.55 -26.57
C ALA A 22 -13.66 1.41 -26.22
N VAL A 23 -12.76 2.03 -26.98
CA VAL A 23 -11.30 1.94 -26.78
C VAL A 23 -10.67 3.25 -26.31
N ARG A 24 -11.48 4.26 -25.97
CA ARG A 24 -11.02 5.56 -25.48
C ARG A 24 -10.74 5.48 -23.98
N GLY A 25 -9.65 6.09 -23.55
CA GLY A 25 -9.23 6.12 -22.14
C GLY A 25 -8.83 7.52 -21.70
N PRO A 26 -9.52 8.13 -20.73
CA PRO A 26 -9.12 9.43 -20.19
C PRO A 26 -7.79 9.30 -19.43
N ARG A 27 -6.89 10.26 -19.63
CA ARG A 27 -5.62 10.38 -18.90
C ARG A 27 -5.47 11.82 -18.43
N ALA A 28 -5.03 11.99 -17.19
CA ALA A 28 -4.66 13.29 -16.65
C ALA A 28 -3.22 13.28 -16.15
N GLN A 29 -2.52 14.39 -16.32
CA GLN A 29 -1.38 14.76 -15.49
C GLN A 29 -1.91 15.51 -14.28
N MET A 30 -1.43 15.16 -13.10
CA MET A 30 -1.93 15.69 -11.84
C MET A 30 -0.79 16.37 -11.09
N ASP A 31 -1.12 17.45 -10.42
CA ASP A 31 -0.28 18.01 -9.37
C ASP A 31 -0.26 17.02 -8.20
N ARG A 32 0.93 16.53 -7.86
CA ARG A 32 1.10 15.49 -6.86
C ARG A 32 0.78 15.99 -5.44
N ASP A 33 1.07 17.26 -5.15
CA ASP A 33 0.82 17.87 -3.85
C ASP A 33 -0.68 18.11 -3.64
N LEU A 34 -1.34 18.72 -4.62
CA LEU A 34 -2.78 18.94 -4.56
C LEU A 34 -3.55 17.62 -4.50
N TYR A 35 -3.10 16.59 -5.24
CA TYR A 35 -3.71 15.27 -5.17
C TYR A 35 -3.55 14.65 -3.78
N GLN A 36 -2.35 14.69 -3.19
CA GLN A 36 -2.10 14.15 -1.86
C GLN A 36 -2.96 14.86 -0.79
N GLN A 37 -2.98 16.20 -0.81
CA GLN A 37 -3.78 17.01 0.13
C GLN A 37 -5.28 16.73 -0.02
N GLY A 38 -5.77 16.63 -1.27
CA GLY A 38 -7.17 16.32 -1.55
C GLY A 38 -7.59 14.94 -1.04
N ILE A 39 -6.74 13.93 -1.18
CA ILE A 39 -7.01 12.59 -0.62
C ILE A 39 -7.00 12.65 0.92
N GLN A 40 -6.01 13.29 1.54
CA GLN A 40 -5.94 13.40 3.01
C GLN A 40 -7.20 14.08 3.57
N LYS A 41 -7.63 15.18 2.98
CA LYS A 41 -8.86 15.89 3.37
C LYS A 41 -10.08 14.98 3.21
N ALA A 42 -10.22 14.33 2.06
CA ALA A 42 -11.35 13.43 1.81
C ALA A 42 -11.41 12.27 2.83
N LEU A 43 -10.26 11.73 3.25
CA LEU A 43 -10.21 10.69 4.28
C LEU A 43 -10.59 11.22 5.67
N GLN A 44 -10.15 12.42 6.04
CA GLN A 44 -10.49 13.04 7.34
C GLN A 44 -11.98 13.35 7.49
N GLU A 45 -12.68 13.60 6.38
CA GLU A 45 -14.11 13.92 6.37
C GLU A 45 -15.00 12.66 6.34
N LEU A 46 -14.43 11.46 6.18
CA LEU A 46 -15.21 10.22 6.16
C LEU A 46 -15.67 9.81 7.56
N PRO A 47 -16.99 9.68 7.81
CA PRO A 47 -17.49 9.23 9.10
C PRO A 47 -17.08 7.78 9.36
N ASN A 48 -16.82 7.45 10.63
CA ASN A 48 -16.39 6.11 11.09
C ASN A 48 -15.03 5.63 10.53
N LEU A 49 -14.19 6.55 10.03
CA LEU A 49 -12.81 6.26 9.66
C LEU A 49 -11.86 6.89 10.68
N TRP A 50 -10.98 6.07 11.25
CA TRP A 50 -9.87 6.55 12.08
C TRP A 50 -8.57 6.38 11.31
N LEU A 51 -7.79 7.46 11.24
CA LEU A 51 -6.46 7.45 10.64
C LEU A 51 -5.43 7.26 11.77
N VAL A 52 -4.61 6.22 11.65
CA VAL A 52 -3.52 5.92 12.58
C VAL A 52 -2.23 5.89 11.77
N GLU A 53 -1.30 6.77 12.11
CA GLU A 53 0.04 6.79 11.51
C GLU A 53 0.95 5.84 12.29
N ASP A 54 0.96 4.58 11.88
CA ASP A 54 1.86 3.56 12.42
C ASP A 54 2.02 2.41 11.41
N GLY A 55 3.15 1.73 11.43
CA GLY A 55 3.38 0.52 10.64
C GLY A 55 2.61 -0.67 11.24
N VAL A 56 2.29 -1.67 10.42
CA VAL A 56 1.76 -2.96 10.89
C VAL A 56 2.84 -4.02 10.75
N ASP A 57 3.22 -4.63 11.87
CA ASP A 57 4.29 -5.63 11.95
C ASP A 57 3.79 -7.06 12.13
N ASP A 58 2.60 -7.28 12.70
CA ASP A 58 2.04 -8.63 12.82
C ASP A 58 0.51 -8.64 12.72
N LEU A 59 -0.04 -9.81 12.41
CA LEU A 59 -1.47 -10.10 12.49
C LEU A 59 -1.72 -10.90 13.76
N MET A 60 -2.70 -10.46 14.55
CA MET A 60 -3.20 -11.23 15.68
C MET A 60 -4.15 -12.30 15.16
N LEU A 61 -3.84 -13.56 15.41
CA LEU A 61 -4.61 -14.71 14.95
C LEU A 61 -5.20 -15.47 16.14
N GLU A 62 -6.46 -15.88 16.01
CA GLU A 62 -7.18 -16.67 17.00
C GLU A 62 -7.55 -18.03 16.39
N LYS A 63 -7.21 -19.10 17.09
CA LYS A 63 -7.57 -20.46 16.68
C LYS A 63 -9.08 -20.67 16.86
N ILE A 64 -9.76 -21.10 15.79
CA ILE A 64 -11.18 -21.42 15.84
C ILE A 64 -11.46 -22.92 15.88
N ASN A 65 -10.59 -23.75 15.28
CA ASN A 65 -10.70 -25.21 15.33
C ASN A 65 -9.35 -25.87 15.60
N GLN A 66 -9.37 -26.95 16.39
CA GLN A 66 -8.21 -27.80 16.69
C GLN A 66 -8.59 -29.25 16.41
N SER A 67 -8.80 -29.59 15.14
CA SER A 67 -8.78 -30.98 14.70
C SER A 67 -7.34 -31.43 14.49
N ASN A 68 -7.04 -32.70 14.77
CA ASN A 68 -5.68 -33.24 14.77
C ASN A 68 -4.91 -33.10 13.44
N ASP A 69 -5.58 -32.77 12.32
CA ASP A 69 -4.96 -32.65 11.00
C ASP A 69 -4.98 -31.22 10.40
N ASP A 70 -5.76 -30.28 10.93
CA ASP A 70 -5.80 -28.90 10.43
C ASP A 70 -6.16 -27.90 11.54
N VAL A 71 -5.33 -26.85 11.64
CA VAL A 71 -5.57 -25.71 12.54
C VAL A 71 -6.16 -24.58 11.71
N GLU A 72 -7.40 -24.21 12.04
CA GLU A 72 -8.07 -23.09 11.41
C GLU A 72 -7.91 -21.85 12.30
N GLU A 73 -7.43 -20.77 11.71
CA GLU A 73 -7.16 -19.50 12.38
C GLU A 73 -7.98 -18.38 11.74
N ARG A 74 -8.46 -17.45 12.57
CA ARG A 74 -9.11 -16.21 12.13
C ARG A 74 -8.32 -15.00 12.59
N VAL A 75 -8.39 -13.92 11.83
CA VAL A 75 -7.82 -12.64 12.26
C VAL A 75 -8.64 -12.05 13.42
N LYS A 76 -7.93 -11.49 14.40
CA LYS A 76 -8.50 -10.76 15.54
C LYS A 76 -8.01 -9.31 15.62
N GLY A 77 -7.02 -8.96 14.79
CA GLY A 77 -6.52 -7.60 14.64
C GLY A 77 -5.07 -7.57 14.18
N VAL A 78 -4.39 -6.48 14.49
CA VAL A 78 -3.00 -6.22 14.09
C VAL A 78 -2.15 -5.74 15.27
N VAL A 79 -0.85 -6.00 15.20
CA VAL A 79 0.18 -5.41 16.06
C VAL A 79 0.94 -4.38 15.25
N THR A 80 1.02 -3.16 15.76
CA THR A 80 1.72 -2.06 15.08
C THR A 80 3.21 -2.04 15.43
N SER A 81 4.00 -1.24 14.69
CA SER A 81 5.44 -1.10 14.92
C SER A 81 5.78 -0.44 16.25
N SER A 82 4.87 0.35 16.82
CA SER A 82 4.99 0.84 18.20
C SER A 82 4.64 -0.21 19.28
N GLY A 83 4.24 -1.42 18.88
CA GLY A 83 3.82 -2.50 19.78
C GLY A 83 2.36 -2.40 20.23
N ARG A 84 1.56 -1.51 19.63
CA ARG A 84 0.13 -1.36 19.96
C ARG A 84 -0.68 -2.47 19.30
N GLU A 85 -1.59 -3.07 20.05
CA GLU A 85 -2.61 -3.97 19.50
C GLU A 85 -3.87 -3.19 19.09
N ILE A 86 -4.32 -3.42 17.85
CA ILE A 86 -5.57 -2.87 17.33
C ILE A 86 -6.47 -4.03 16.93
N GLN A 87 -7.59 -4.19 17.64
CA GLN A 87 -8.56 -5.26 17.36
C GLN A 87 -9.33 -4.96 16.08
N ALA A 88 -9.51 -5.98 15.24
CA ALA A 88 -10.33 -5.92 14.04
C ALA A 88 -10.86 -7.31 13.68
N SER A 89 -12.13 -7.40 13.28
CA SER A 89 -12.72 -8.65 12.80
C SER A 89 -12.26 -9.01 11.39
N GLN A 90 -11.77 -8.03 10.63
CA GLN A 90 -11.32 -8.16 9.25
C GLN A 90 -10.15 -7.21 9.01
N VAL A 91 -9.19 -7.65 8.20
CA VAL A 91 -8.00 -6.86 7.84
C VAL A 91 -7.82 -6.91 6.33
N VAL A 92 -7.73 -5.73 5.71
CA VAL A 92 -7.41 -5.58 4.29
C VAL A 92 -5.95 -5.11 4.18
N ILE A 93 -5.12 -5.87 3.47
CA ILE A 93 -3.68 -5.60 3.35
C ILE A 93 -3.40 -4.87 2.02
N THR A 94 -2.92 -3.64 2.10
CA THR A 94 -2.57 -2.81 0.92
C THR A 94 -1.17 -2.19 1.05
N THR A 95 -0.16 -3.02 1.30
CA THR A 95 1.22 -2.61 1.59
C THR A 95 1.97 -1.97 0.41
N GLY A 96 1.45 -2.04 -0.81
CA GLY A 96 2.10 -1.48 -1.99
C GLY A 96 3.51 -2.03 -2.18
N THR A 97 4.51 -1.15 -2.24
CA THR A 97 5.93 -1.53 -2.42
C THR A 97 6.67 -1.80 -1.11
N PHE A 98 5.99 -1.79 0.04
CA PHE A 98 6.65 -1.86 1.36
C PHE A 98 6.95 -3.28 1.83
N LEU A 99 6.12 -4.27 1.48
CA LEU A 99 6.29 -5.65 1.94
C LEU A 99 7.62 -6.23 1.45
N ARG A 100 8.59 -6.41 2.36
CA ARG A 100 9.99 -6.72 2.03
C ARG A 100 10.58 -5.86 0.91
N GLY A 101 10.22 -4.57 0.91
CA GLY A 101 10.69 -3.62 -0.09
C GLY A 101 12.21 -3.55 -0.17
N MET A 102 12.72 -3.51 -1.40
CA MET A 102 14.14 -3.35 -1.70
C MET A 102 14.29 -2.36 -2.85
N ILE A 103 15.07 -1.32 -2.62
CA ILE A 103 15.46 -0.36 -3.65
C ILE A 103 16.76 -0.84 -4.29
N TYR A 104 16.77 -0.84 -5.62
CA TYR A 104 17.94 -1.17 -6.42
C TYR A 104 18.42 0.11 -7.12
N GLN A 105 19.66 0.51 -6.88
CA GLN A 105 20.27 1.68 -7.51
C GLN A 105 21.52 1.24 -8.29
N GLY A 106 21.38 1.13 -9.61
CA GLY A 106 22.41 0.50 -10.43
C GLY A 106 22.58 -1.00 -10.11
N PRO A 107 23.72 -1.60 -10.47
CA PRO A 107 23.93 -3.04 -10.33
C PRO A 107 24.18 -3.50 -8.89
N ASP A 108 24.83 -2.65 -8.08
CA ASP A 108 25.42 -3.09 -6.80
C ASP A 108 24.71 -2.55 -5.56
N ILE A 109 23.99 -1.44 -5.67
CA ILE A 109 23.36 -0.80 -4.51
C ILE A 109 21.99 -1.43 -4.27
N ARG A 110 21.82 -2.01 -3.09
CA ARG A 110 20.58 -2.61 -2.61
C ARG A 110 20.27 -2.06 -1.22
N ILE A 111 19.13 -1.39 -1.08
CA ILE A 111 18.76 -0.75 0.18
C ILE A 111 17.38 -1.25 0.62
N PRO A 112 17.25 -1.87 1.82
CA PRO A 112 15.95 -2.27 2.35
C PRO A 112 15.08 -1.04 2.60
N ALA A 113 14.02 -0.87 1.82
CA ALA A 113 13.13 0.28 1.87
C ALA A 113 11.87 0.04 1.04
N GLY A 114 10.73 0.56 1.50
CA GLY A 114 9.47 0.50 0.77
C GLY A 114 9.35 1.59 -0.30
N ARG A 115 9.85 2.79 -0.01
CA ARG A 115 9.93 3.91 -0.97
C ARG A 115 11.00 4.93 -0.60
N HIS A 116 11.46 5.67 -1.59
CA HIS A 116 12.17 6.94 -1.36
C HIS A 116 11.18 7.98 -0.84
N MET A 117 11.62 8.76 0.16
CA MET A 117 10.91 9.96 0.56
C MET A 117 11.01 11.01 -0.53
N ARG A 118 9.97 11.83 -0.63
CA ARG A 118 9.93 12.93 -1.58
C ARG A 118 10.84 14.06 -1.10
N ASP A 119 11.52 14.72 -2.04
CA ASP A 119 12.31 15.95 -1.85
C ASP A 119 13.43 15.86 -0.78
N THR A 120 13.76 14.64 -0.35
CA THR A 120 14.79 14.33 0.63
C THR A 120 15.53 13.06 0.22
N ALA A 121 16.74 12.86 0.75
CA ALA A 121 17.48 11.60 0.57
C ALA A 121 16.97 10.48 1.51
N GLY A 122 15.84 10.71 2.20
CA GLY A 122 15.26 9.77 3.16
C GLY A 122 14.67 8.53 2.52
N LEU A 123 14.62 7.46 3.29
CA LEU A 123 14.03 6.18 2.91
C LEU A 123 13.01 5.77 3.95
N GLU A 124 11.86 5.29 3.49
CA GLU A 124 10.90 4.67 4.38
C GLU A 124 11.17 3.18 4.51
N PRO A 125 11.22 2.65 5.75
CA PRO A 125 11.59 1.26 6.00
C PRO A 125 10.58 0.29 5.38
N PRO A 126 11.02 -0.93 5.03
CA PRO A 126 10.13 -1.97 4.52
C PRO A 126 9.32 -2.61 5.66
N ALA A 127 8.16 -3.16 5.34
CA ALA A 127 7.37 -3.99 6.25
C ALA A 127 7.91 -5.43 6.22
N VAL A 128 8.75 -5.79 7.20
CA VAL A 128 9.38 -7.12 7.29
C VAL A 128 8.58 -8.07 8.17
N GLY A 129 8.11 -7.60 9.33
CA GLY A 129 7.35 -8.42 10.27
C GLY A 129 6.10 -9.01 9.62
N LEU A 130 5.30 -8.16 8.97
CA LEU A 130 4.07 -8.59 8.32
C LEU A 130 4.33 -9.65 7.23
N ALA A 131 5.46 -9.58 6.53
CA ALA A 131 5.82 -10.59 5.54
C ALA A 131 6.13 -11.94 6.19
N GLN A 132 6.82 -11.96 7.33
CA GLN A 132 7.07 -13.18 8.09
C GLN A 132 5.76 -13.81 8.59
N THR A 133 4.80 -12.99 8.98
CA THR A 133 3.45 -13.44 9.37
C THR A 133 2.73 -14.12 8.22
N LEU A 134 2.75 -13.52 7.02
CA LEU A 134 2.12 -14.11 5.85
C LEU A 134 2.77 -15.45 5.45
N GLU A 135 4.10 -15.58 5.60
CA GLU A 135 4.79 -16.85 5.40
C GLU A 135 4.41 -17.91 6.44
N ARG A 136 4.29 -17.51 7.72
CA ARG A 136 3.82 -18.39 8.80
C ARG A 136 2.41 -18.90 8.51
N CYS A 137 1.57 -18.04 7.94
CA CYS A 137 0.23 -18.38 7.45
C CYS A 137 0.24 -19.16 6.11
N LYS A 138 1.41 -19.50 5.57
CA LYS A 138 1.61 -20.26 4.34
C LYS A 138 1.04 -19.59 3.07
N PHE A 139 0.89 -18.26 3.07
CA PHE A 139 0.54 -17.55 1.84
C PHE A 139 1.71 -17.60 0.84
N PRO A 140 1.45 -17.85 -0.45
CA PRO A 140 2.49 -17.78 -1.47
C PRO A 140 2.93 -16.33 -1.65
N LEU A 141 4.22 -16.06 -1.45
CA LEU A 141 4.82 -14.75 -1.65
C LEU A 141 5.71 -14.75 -2.89
N VAL A 142 5.57 -13.71 -3.73
CA VAL A 142 6.38 -13.50 -4.92
C VAL A 142 6.90 -12.07 -4.96
N THR A 143 8.15 -11.90 -5.40
CA THR A 143 8.77 -10.58 -5.53
C THR A 143 8.51 -10.02 -6.92
N THR A 144 7.94 -8.82 -6.97
CA THR A 144 7.80 -8.05 -8.22
C THR A 144 8.82 -6.91 -8.24
N ARG A 145 9.18 -6.44 -9.44
CA ARG A 145 10.06 -5.29 -9.61
C ARG A 145 9.40 -4.26 -10.50
N ARG A 146 9.52 -2.99 -10.12
CA ARG A 146 9.14 -1.84 -10.95
C ARG A 146 10.31 -0.88 -11.01
N SER A 147 10.56 -0.31 -12.18
CA SER A 147 11.52 0.77 -12.36
C SER A 147 10.81 2.12 -12.28
N HIS A 148 11.53 3.11 -11.77
CA HIS A 148 11.16 4.51 -11.91
C HIS A 148 12.32 5.21 -12.61
N PHE A 149 12.05 5.77 -13.77
CA PHE A 149 12.99 6.67 -14.44
C PHE A 149 12.62 8.09 -14.07
N PRO A 150 13.58 8.95 -13.66
CA PRO A 150 13.30 10.35 -13.47
C PRO A 150 12.76 10.95 -14.77
N SER A 151 11.63 11.65 -14.67
CA SER A 151 10.98 12.38 -15.75
C SER A 151 11.68 13.68 -16.05
#